data_AF-A0A1X1Y9N7-F1
#
_entry.id   AF-A0A1X1Y9N7-F1
#
_cell.length_a   1.000
_cell.length_b   1.000
_cell.length_c   1.000
_cell.angle_alpha   90.00
_cell.angle_beta   90.00
_cell.angle_gamma   90.00
#
_symmetry.space_group_name_H-M   'P 1'
#
loop_
_entity.id
_entity.type
_entity.pdbx_description
1 polymer ?
#
loop_
_entity_poly.entity_id
_entity_poly.type
_entity_poly.pdbx_seq_one_letter_code
_entity_poly.pdbx_strand_id
1 'polypeptide(L)'
;MFLHNTKMMYTVRVDQPDPAFAKLLLEQFGGPNGELAAAMRYFLQGWNEPDGRRRSMLLDIATEELSHLEMVAQTLTLLLRGSPSELVDQVEGTYLGELLDGKMPDSAALALGSGANVLGGGGARLTDSQGAPFTAAYIDTIGEPTADLRSDIAAEARAKLVYERLIKLTDDNGAKDTLNFLMTREIAHQKMFEAALAAIEPNFPPGTLPGNEKLGHAYIADSGDFGESGKNGAGNAEGFNLAEANSSWRFILDDKPTQHASEQEVL
;
A
#
# COMPACT_ATOMS: atom_id res chain seq x y z
N MET A 1 -7.95 -15.45 20.14
CA MET A 1 -6.84 -16.41 20.35
C MET A 1 -6.23 -16.68 18.99
N PHE A 2 -4.91 -16.60 18.85
CA PHE A 2 -4.19 -16.95 17.62
C PHE A 2 -3.55 -18.33 17.78
N LEU A 3 -3.46 -19.07 16.68
CA LEU A 3 -2.72 -20.33 16.59
C LEU A 3 -1.66 -20.17 15.50
N HIS A 4 -0.44 -20.64 15.77
CA HIS A 4 0.62 -20.68 14.77
C HIS A 4 0.80 -22.11 14.27
N ASN A 5 0.82 -22.27 12.95
CA ASN A 5 1.18 -23.51 12.29
C ASN A 5 2.53 -23.32 11.62
N THR A 6 3.47 -24.23 11.84
CA THR A 6 4.83 -24.13 11.27
C THR A 6 4.88 -24.33 9.76
N LYS A 7 3.78 -24.77 9.15
CA LYS A 7 3.65 -24.86 7.69
C LYS A 7 3.27 -23.50 7.12
N MET A 8 4.09 -23.01 6.18
CA MET A 8 3.77 -21.85 5.36
C MET A 8 2.45 -22.05 4.62
N MET A 9 1.69 -20.96 4.46
CA MET A 9 0.43 -20.95 3.71
C MET A 9 0.62 -21.37 2.25
N TYR A 10 1.73 -20.95 1.65
CA TYR A 10 2.17 -21.36 0.32
C TYR A 10 3.66 -21.69 0.33
N THR A 11 4.13 -22.39 -0.70
CA THR A 11 5.56 -22.73 -0.78
C THR A 11 6.37 -21.47 -1.02
N VAL A 12 7.33 -21.18 -0.13
CA VAL A 12 8.28 -20.06 -0.28
C VAL A 12 9.63 -20.61 -0.70
N ARG A 13 10.14 -20.13 -1.83
CA ARG A 13 11.44 -20.52 -2.40
C ARG A 13 12.14 -19.31 -2.99
N VAL A 14 13.46 -19.36 -3.01
CA VAL A 14 14.35 -18.41 -3.66
C VAL A 14 15.48 -19.27 -4.23
N ASP A 15 15.79 -19.08 -5.50
CA ASP A 15 16.80 -19.85 -6.22
C ASP A 15 18.22 -19.40 -5.83
N GLN A 16 18.44 -18.10 -5.64
CA GLN A 16 19.73 -17.52 -5.22
C GLN A 16 19.55 -16.29 -4.31
N PRO A 17 20.47 -16.04 -3.35
CA PRO A 17 20.48 -14.80 -2.59
C PRO A 17 20.55 -13.55 -3.48
N ASP A 18 19.74 -12.55 -3.17
CA ASP A 18 19.74 -11.23 -3.82
C ASP A 18 19.39 -10.12 -2.80
N PRO A 19 20.40 -9.57 -2.12
CA PRO A 19 20.20 -8.50 -1.14
C PRO A 19 19.66 -7.19 -1.73
N ALA A 20 19.90 -6.93 -3.02
CA ALA A 20 19.40 -5.73 -3.68
C ALA A 20 17.88 -5.83 -3.87
N PHE A 21 17.40 -6.99 -4.32
CA PHE A 21 15.97 -7.27 -4.42
C PHE A 21 15.31 -7.36 -3.04
N ALA A 22 15.98 -7.95 -2.03
CA ALA A 22 15.47 -7.98 -0.66
C ALA A 22 15.16 -6.58 -0.13
N LYS A 23 16.03 -5.59 -0.41
CA LYS A 23 15.79 -4.19 -0.02
C LYS A 23 14.49 -3.65 -0.64
N LEU A 24 14.18 -3.98 -1.89
CA LEU A 24 12.94 -3.55 -2.55
C LEU A 24 11.72 -4.27 -1.98
N LEU A 25 11.85 -5.57 -1.67
CA LEU A 25 10.77 -6.38 -1.10
C LEU A 25 10.30 -5.87 0.29
N LEU A 26 11.12 -5.09 0.99
CA LEU A 26 10.71 -4.42 2.24
C LEU A 26 9.47 -3.52 2.08
N GLU A 27 9.17 -3.03 0.86
CA GLU A 27 7.91 -2.32 0.59
C GLU A 27 6.68 -3.16 0.93
N GLN A 28 6.73 -4.48 0.67
CA GLN A 28 5.65 -5.40 1.01
C GLN A 28 5.73 -5.93 2.44
N PHE A 29 6.76 -5.57 3.21
CA PHE A 29 6.86 -5.96 4.61
C PHE A 29 6.51 -4.80 5.55
N GLY A 30 7.36 -3.77 5.60
CA GLY A 30 7.21 -2.60 6.48
C GLY A 30 6.74 -1.33 5.77
N GLY A 31 6.54 -1.36 4.46
CA GLY A 31 6.04 -0.23 3.69
C GLY A 31 4.54 0.04 3.91
N PRO A 32 4.04 1.22 3.47
CA PRO A 32 2.66 1.66 3.69
C PRO A 32 1.59 0.79 3.01
N ASN A 33 1.96 0.08 1.94
CA ASN A 33 1.09 -0.86 1.22
C ASN A 33 1.52 -2.31 1.42
N GLY A 34 2.32 -2.58 2.46
CA GLY A 34 2.78 -3.93 2.77
C GLY A 34 1.83 -4.72 3.66
N GLU A 35 2.16 -5.99 3.83
CA GLU A 35 1.33 -6.99 4.51
C GLU A 35 1.04 -6.63 5.97
N LEU A 36 1.99 -5.98 6.66
CA LEU A 36 1.75 -5.56 8.05
C LEU A 36 0.70 -4.45 8.12
N ALA A 37 0.71 -3.51 7.16
CA ALA A 37 -0.28 -2.46 7.11
C ALA A 37 -1.67 -3.04 6.83
N ALA A 38 -1.77 -3.99 5.90
CA ALA A 38 -3.00 -4.73 5.61
C ALA A 38 -3.52 -5.49 6.84
N ALA A 39 -2.69 -6.33 7.45
CA ALA A 39 -3.04 -7.11 8.64
C ALA A 39 -3.58 -6.24 9.78
N MET A 40 -2.88 -5.15 10.11
CA MET A 40 -3.27 -4.28 11.22
C MET A 40 -4.52 -3.46 10.90
N ARG A 41 -4.69 -3.04 9.63
CA ARG A 41 -5.88 -2.32 9.17
C ARG A 41 -7.13 -3.17 9.32
N TYR A 42 -7.14 -4.35 8.72
CA TYR A 42 -8.32 -5.21 8.71
C TYR A 42 -8.62 -5.77 10.10
N PHE A 43 -7.59 -6.01 10.91
CA PHE A 43 -7.77 -6.42 12.30
C PHE A 43 -8.51 -5.36 13.12
N LEU A 44 -8.07 -4.09 13.05
CA LEU A 44 -8.69 -3.00 13.81
C LEU A 44 -10.10 -2.71 13.30
N GLN A 45 -10.29 -2.63 11.99
CA GLN A 45 -11.61 -2.43 11.39
C GLN A 45 -12.58 -3.56 11.74
N GLY A 46 -12.13 -4.82 11.76
CA GLY A 46 -12.97 -5.95 12.18
C GLY A 46 -13.58 -5.76 13.57
N TRP A 47 -12.80 -5.22 14.52
CA TRP A 47 -13.32 -4.92 15.86
C TRP A 47 -14.26 -3.71 15.92
N ASN A 48 -14.09 -2.75 15.01
CA ASN A 48 -14.98 -1.60 14.89
C ASN A 48 -16.25 -1.89 14.07
N GLU A 49 -16.26 -2.96 13.28
CA GLU A 49 -17.36 -3.30 12.37
C GLU A 49 -18.60 -3.81 13.13
N PRO A 50 -19.77 -3.15 13.04
CA PRO A 50 -20.99 -3.57 13.73
C PRO A 50 -21.68 -4.82 13.13
N ASP A 51 -21.57 -5.09 11.83
CA ASP A 51 -22.16 -6.29 11.20
C ASP A 51 -21.25 -7.50 11.41
N GLY A 52 -21.78 -8.53 12.07
CA GLY A 52 -21.02 -9.73 12.41
C GLY A 52 -20.44 -10.49 11.21
N ARG A 53 -21.07 -10.44 10.03
CA ARG A 53 -20.58 -11.12 8.82
C ARG A 53 -19.39 -10.37 8.21
N ARG A 54 -19.49 -9.04 8.10
CA ARG A 54 -18.36 -8.21 7.65
C ARG A 54 -17.21 -8.27 8.63
N ARG A 55 -17.48 -8.22 9.94
CA ARG A 55 -16.47 -8.44 10.99
C ARG A 55 -15.75 -9.76 10.81
N SER A 56 -16.49 -10.85 10.59
CA SER A 56 -15.88 -12.17 10.36
C SER A 56 -14.93 -12.14 9.17
N MET A 57 -15.38 -11.60 8.03
CA MET A 57 -14.56 -11.49 6.83
C MET A 57 -13.29 -10.66 7.05
N LEU A 58 -13.40 -9.49 7.70
CA LEU A 58 -12.25 -8.63 8.01
C LEU A 58 -11.22 -9.35 8.89
N LEU A 59 -11.68 -10.08 9.92
CA LEU A 59 -10.78 -10.82 10.81
C LEU A 59 -10.17 -12.05 10.12
N ASP A 60 -10.90 -12.71 9.21
CA ASP A 60 -10.38 -13.81 8.39
C ASP A 60 -9.26 -13.30 7.47
N ILE A 61 -9.50 -12.19 6.76
CA ILE A 61 -8.50 -11.57 5.87
C ILE A 61 -7.31 -11.06 6.68
N ALA A 62 -7.53 -10.35 7.80
CA ALA A 62 -6.44 -9.88 8.68
C ALA A 62 -5.53 -11.02 9.15
N THR A 63 -6.10 -12.20 9.39
CA THR A 63 -5.35 -13.39 9.80
C THR A 63 -4.58 -14.00 8.62
N GLU A 64 -5.16 -13.95 7.41
CA GLU A 64 -4.47 -14.31 6.17
C GLU A 64 -3.27 -13.40 5.92
N GLU A 65 -3.39 -12.08 6.13
CA GLU A 65 -2.28 -11.13 5.93
C GLU A 65 -1.10 -11.36 6.89
N LEU A 66 -1.35 -11.88 8.10
CA LEU A 66 -0.25 -12.30 8.97
C LEU A 66 0.52 -13.49 8.39
N SER A 67 -0.16 -14.36 7.63
CA SER A 67 0.50 -15.46 6.91
C SER A 67 1.25 -14.95 5.69
N HIS A 68 0.72 -13.95 4.97
CA HIS A 68 1.44 -13.27 3.90
C HIS A 68 2.70 -12.57 4.41
N LEU A 69 2.60 -11.86 5.54
CA LEU A 69 3.72 -11.23 6.21
C LEU A 69 4.81 -12.26 6.58
N GLU A 70 4.43 -13.44 7.07
CA GLU A 70 5.36 -14.55 7.33
C GLU A 70 6.04 -15.04 6.03
N MET A 71 5.30 -15.17 4.93
CA MET A 71 5.85 -15.55 3.64
C MET A 71 6.84 -14.51 3.10
N VAL A 72 6.53 -13.21 3.22
CA VAL A 72 7.44 -12.13 2.83
C VAL A 72 8.69 -12.14 3.72
N ALA A 73 8.55 -12.33 5.03
CA ALA A 73 9.70 -12.46 5.95
C ALA A 73 10.60 -13.63 5.59
N GLN A 74 10.02 -14.79 5.25
CA GLN A 74 10.77 -15.96 4.81
C GLN A 74 11.50 -15.67 3.50
N THR A 75 10.84 -15.02 2.54
CA THR A 75 11.45 -14.65 1.25
C THR A 75 12.63 -13.70 1.47
N LEU A 76 12.46 -12.66 2.29
CA LEU A 76 13.53 -11.75 2.69
C LEU A 76 14.71 -12.51 3.32
N THR A 77 14.41 -13.41 4.25
CA THR A 77 15.44 -14.23 4.92
C THR A 77 16.22 -15.07 3.90
N LEU A 78 15.54 -15.69 2.92
CA LEU A 78 16.21 -16.48 1.89
C LEU A 78 17.06 -15.63 0.94
N LEU A 79 16.56 -14.45 0.54
CA LEU A 79 17.29 -13.52 -0.32
C LEU A 79 18.53 -12.93 0.38
N LEU A 80 18.50 -12.85 1.72
CA LEU A 80 19.60 -12.36 2.54
C LEU A 80 20.53 -13.46 3.05
N ARG A 81 20.31 -14.74 2.68
CA ARG A 81 21.20 -15.84 3.08
C ARG A 81 22.60 -15.69 2.48
N GLY A 82 23.63 -15.94 3.29
CA GLY A 82 25.02 -15.71 2.91
C GLY A 82 25.31 -14.24 2.60
N SER A 83 24.41 -13.32 2.99
CA SER A 83 24.64 -11.91 2.76
C SER A 83 25.84 -11.45 3.57
N PRO A 84 26.53 -10.42 3.07
CA PRO A 84 27.55 -9.70 3.81
C PRO A 84 27.34 -9.52 5.31
N SER A 85 26.14 -9.14 5.74
CA SER A 85 25.82 -8.90 7.14
C SER A 85 25.60 -10.16 7.95
N GLU A 86 25.05 -11.22 7.35
CA GLU A 86 25.01 -12.53 8.00
C GLU A 86 26.43 -13.07 8.24
N LEU A 87 27.35 -12.83 7.29
CA LEU A 87 28.74 -13.24 7.39
C LEU A 87 29.54 -12.44 8.43
N VAL A 88 29.18 -11.16 8.67
CA VAL A 88 29.80 -10.34 9.74
C VAL A 88 29.55 -10.94 11.12
N ASP A 89 28.39 -11.57 11.34
CA ASP A 89 28.05 -12.22 12.62
C ASP A 89 28.56 -13.68 12.71
N GLN A 90 28.96 -14.31 11.59
CA GLN A 90 29.36 -15.73 11.49
C GLN A 90 30.87 -16.05 11.57
N VAL A 91 31.72 -15.18 12.14
CA VAL A 91 33.13 -15.43 12.60
C VAL A 91 34.27 -14.84 11.71
N GLU A 92 35.27 -14.25 12.38
CA GLU A 92 36.67 -13.95 11.96
C GLU A 92 36.94 -13.19 10.62
N GLY A 93 37.04 -11.87 10.72
CA GLY A 93 38.24 -11.10 10.31
C GLY A 93 38.52 -10.84 8.83
N THR A 94 37.94 -11.56 7.87
CA THR A 94 38.28 -11.39 6.44
C THR A 94 37.26 -10.52 5.69
N TYR A 95 35.98 -10.73 5.95
CA TYR A 95 34.90 -10.10 5.20
C TYR A 95 34.72 -8.61 5.51
N LEU A 96 34.83 -8.23 6.79
CA LEU A 96 34.88 -6.83 7.21
C LEU A 96 36.12 -6.11 6.62
N GLY A 97 37.23 -6.84 6.48
CA GLY A 97 38.45 -6.33 5.85
C GLY A 97 38.26 -6.05 4.35
N GLU A 98 37.63 -6.96 3.61
CA GLU A 98 37.34 -6.75 2.19
C GLU A 98 36.32 -5.64 1.92
N LEU A 99 35.34 -5.46 2.80
CA LEU A 99 34.44 -4.31 2.78
C LEU A 99 35.19 -3.00 3.00
N LEU A 100 36.00 -2.92 4.07
CA LEU A 100 36.79 -1.72 4.39
C LEU A 100 37.83 -1.40 3.30
N ASP A 101 38.34 -2.43 2.61
CA ASP A 101 39.28 -2.33 1.50
C ASP A 101 38.60 -2.01 0.15
N GLY A 102 37.26 -1.91 0.09
CA GLY A 102 36.52 -1.62 -1.14
C GLY A 102 36.60 -2.72 -2.22
N LYS A 103 36.91 -3.96 -1.82
CA LYS A 103 37.06 -5.13 -2.71
C LYS A 103 35.74 -5.85 -2.97
N MET A 104 34.68 -5.42 -2.31
CA MET A 104 33.34 -5.97 -2.43
C MET A 104 32.55 -5.28 -3.56
N PRO A 105 31.74 -6.02 -4.32
CA PRO A 105 30.87 -5.42 -5.34
C PRO A 105 29.90 -4.41 -4.70
N ASP A 106 29.56 -3.33 -5.41
CA ASP A 106 28.73 -2.23 -4.90
C ASP A 106 27.39 -2.69 -4.30
N SER A 107 26.83 -3.80 -4.80
CA SER A 107 25.62 -4.42 -4.25
C SER A 107 25.81 -4.96 -2.83
N ALA A 108 26.98 -5.51 -2.52
CA ALA A 108 27.35 -5.95 -1.19
C ALA A 108 27.58 -4.75 -0.25
N ALA A 109 28.24 -3.69 -0.72
CA ALA A 109 28.42 -2.45 0.04
C ALA A 109 27.08 -1.74 0.31
N LEU A 110 26.15 -1.72 -0.66
CA LEU A 110 24.79 -1.18 -0.50
C LEU A 110 23.95 -2.04 0.45
N ALA A 111 24.07 -3.36 0.37
CA ALA A 111 23.44 -4.28 1.31
C ALA A 111 23.95 -4.00 2.73
N LEU A 112 25.26 -3.93 2.93
CA LEU A 112 25.90 -3.60 4.21
C LEU A 112 25.65 -2.17 4.69
N GLY A 113 25.41 -1.21 3.80
CA GLY A 113 25.10 0.18 4.14
C GLY A 113 23.63 0.41 4.44
N SER A 114 22.75 -0.53 4.10
CA SER A 114 21.33 -0.43 4.41
C SER A 114 21.06 -0.80 5.87
N GLY A 115 20.26 0.02 6.56
CA GLY A 115 19.91 -0.23 7.97
C GLY A 115 19.24 -1.59 8.20
N ALA A 116 18.66 -2.22 7.18
CA ALA A 116 18.08 -3.55 7.27
C ALA A 116 19.13 -4.63 7.61
N ASN A 117 20.33 -4.56 7.04
CA ASN A 117 21.31 -5.64 7.20
C ASN A 117 22.24 -5.46 8.41
N VAL A 118 22.66 -4.23 8.77
CA VAL A 118 23.52 -3.98 9.95
C VAL A 118 22.75 -4.10 11.26
N LEU A 119 21.52 -3.59 11.32
CA LEU A 119 20.71 -3.63 12.54
C LEU A 119 19.86 -4.91 12.64
N GLY A 120 19.58 -5.57 11.51
CA GLY A 120 18.69 -6.72 11.43
C GLY A 120 19.38 -8.08 11.31
N GLY A 121 20.71 -8.14 11.24
CA GLY A 121 21.47 -9.41 11.19
C GLY A 121 21.11 -10.31 10.00
N GLY A 122 20.77 -9.71 8.85
CA GLY A 122 20.32 -10.45 7.66
C GLY A 122 18.86 -10.92 7.68
N GLY A 123 18.03 -10.41 8.60
CA GLY A 123 16.60 -10.72 8.71
C GLY A 123 15.65 -9.62 8.20
N ALA A 124 14.35 -9.93 8.21
CA ALA A 124 13.30 -8.97 7.91
C ALA A 124 13.25 -7.82 8.94
N ARG A 125 12.95 -6.60 8.48
CA ARG A 125 12.85 -5.41 9.34
C ARG A 125 11.57 -4.64 9.02
N LEU A 126 10.91 -4.13 10.06
CA LEU A 126 9.70 -3.29 9.96
C LEU A 126 10.04 -1.87 9.46
N THR A 127 10.62 -1.79 8.27
CA THR A 127 10.90 -0.57 7.53
C THR A 127 10.51 -0.75 6.06
N ASP A 128 10.32 0.34 5.33
CA ASP A 128 10.24 0.33 3.87
C ASP A 128 11.64 0.15 3.21
N SER A 129 11.70 0.22 1.87
CA SER A 129 12.96 0.07 1.13
C SER A 129 13.95 1.22 1.34
N GLN A 130 13.49 2.37 1.85
CA GLN A 130 14.33 3.53 2.18
C GLN A 130 14.73 3.55 3.66
N GLY A 131 14.25 2.59 4.46
CA GLY A 131 14.55 2.49 5.88
C GLY A 131 13.62 3.31 6.78
N ALA A 132 12.54 3.88 6.25
CA ALA A 132 11.54 4.55 7.08
C ALA A 132 10.84 3.50 7.95
N PRO A 133 10.78 3.67 9.29
CA PRO A 133 10.10 2.73 10.16
C PRO A 133 8.62 2.61 9.82
N PHE A 134 8.08 1.40 9.92
CA PHE A 134 6.65 1.20 9.93
C PHE A 134 6.00 2.09 10.99
N THR A 135 4.87 2.71 10.64
CA THR A 135 4.14 3.60 11.53
C THR A 135 2.66 3.26 11.51
N ALA A 136 2.01 3.36 12.67
CA ALA A 136 0.56 3.23 12.79
C ALA A 136 -0.21 4.25 11.94
N ALA A 137 0.45 5.31 11.47
CA ALA A 137 -0.13 6.28 10.52
C ALA A 137 -0.49 5.67 9.16
N TYR A 138 -0.03 4.46 8.83
CA TYR A 138 -0.44 3.74 7.61
C TYR A 138 -1.80 3.03 7.74
N ILE A 139 -2.39 3.06 8.95
CA ILE A 139 -3.60 2.33 9.27
C ILE A 139 -4.82 3.25 9.20
N ASP A 140 -5.42 3.27 8.01
CA ASP A 140 -6.64 4.04 7.74
C ASP A 140 -7.88 3.31 8.27
N THR A 141 -8.36 3.73 9.44
CA THR A 141 -9.68 3.33 9.97
C THR A 141 -10.32 4.49 10.69
N ILE A 142 -11.60 4.73 10.39
CA ILE A 142 -12.42 5.74 11.05
C ILE A 142 -13.66 5.15 11.74
N GLY A 143 -13.84 3.83 11.65
CA GLY A 143 -14.96 3.12 12.25
C GLY A 143 -16.28 3.30 11.49
N GLU A 144 -16.22 3.80 10.26
CA GLU A 144 -17.36 3.89 9.35
C GLU A 144 -17.17 2.85 8.22
N PRO A 145 -17.98 1.77 8.18
CA PRO A 145 -17.76 0.65 7.27
C PRO A 145 -17.64 1.02 5.79
N THR A 146 -18.40 1.99 5.29
CA THR A 146 -18.36 2.31 3.85
C THR A 146 -17.10 3.09 3.46
N ALA A 147 -16.54 3.88 4.35
CA ALA A 147 -15.27 4.58 4.17
C ALA A 147 -14.08 3.63 4.36
N ASP A 148 -14.11 2.81 5.41
CA ASP A 148 -13.06 1.84 5.73
C ASP A 148 -12.93 0.82 4.57
N LEU A 149 -14.02 0.22 4.09
CA LEU A 149 -13.99 -0.72 2.96
C LEU A 149 -13.47 -0.09 1.65
N ARG A 150 -13.71 1.20 1.42
CA ARG A 150 -13.13 1.90 0.25
C ARG A 150 -11.62 2.10 0.41
N SER A 151 -11.16 2.34 1.63
CA SER A 151 -9.73 2.37 1.93
C SER A 151 -9.09 1.01 1.66
N ASP A 152 -9.76 -0.07 2.06
CA ASP A 152 -9.28 -1.45 1.88
C ASP A 152 -9.19 -1.82 0.40
N ILE A 153 -10.23 -1.56 -0.38
CA ILE A 153 -10.22 -1.77 -1.85
C ILE A 153 -9.04 -1.03 -2.49
N ALA A 154 -8.77 0.20 -2.05
CA ALA A 154 -7.66 0.98 -2.56
C ALA A 154 -6.30 0.46 -2.07
N ALA A 155 -6.21 -0.07 -0.85
CA ALA A 155 -5.00 -0.66 -0.30
C ALA A 155 -4.59 -1.91 -1.07
N GLU A 156 -5.51 -2.86 -1.27
CA GLU A 156 -5.30 -4.08 -2.07
C GLU A 156 -4.89 -3.76 -3.51
N ALA A 157 -5.53 -2.76 -4.13
CA ALA A 157 -5.15 -2.31 -5.47
C ALA A 157 -3.72 -1.78 -5.53
N ARG A 158 -3.27 -1.05 -4.50
CA ARG A 158 -1.89 -0.53 -4.42
C ARG A 158 -0.89 -1.64 -4.16
N ALA A 159 -1.16 -2.52 -3.20
CA ALA A 159 -0.31 -3.66 -2.85
C ALA A 159 -0.14 -4.62 -4.04
N LYS A 160 -1.22 -4.97 -4.75
CA LYS A 160 -1.16 -5.71 -6.03
C LYS A 160 -0.22 -5.04 -7.04
N LEU A 161 -0.29 -3.72 -7.22
CA LEU A 161 0.58 -3.00 -8.15
C LEU A 161 2.05 -3.01 -7.71
N VAL A 162 2.32 -2.95 -6.40
CA VAL A 162 3.68 -3.06 -5.88
C VAL A 162 4.22 -4.48 -6.14
N TYR A 163 3.45 -5.53 -5.87
CA TYR A 163 3.83 -6.90 -6.24
C TYR A 163 4.10 -7.05 -7.73
N GLU A 164 3.22 -6.53 -8.59
CA GLU A 164 3.40 -6.59 -10.04
C GLU A 164 4.71 -5.90 -10.49
N ARG A 165 5.11 -4.81 -9.82
CA ARG A 165 6.39 -4.14 -10.07
C ARG A 165 7.55 -4.98 -9.56
N LEU A 166 7.48 -5.53 -8.35
CA LEU A 166 8.52 -6.38 -7.77
C LEU A 166 8.79 -7.63 -8.63
N ILE A 167 7.74 -8.29 -9.14
CA ILE A 167 7.85 -9.46 -10.03
C ILE A 167 8.67 -9.12 -11.28
N LYS A 168 8.57 -7.89 -11.80
CA LYS A 168 9.32 -7.41 -12.98
C LYS A 168 10.77 -7.03 -12.66
N LEU A 169 11.13 -6.90 -11.38
CA LEU A 169 12.44 -6.45 -10.91
C LEU A 169 13.36 -7.58 -10.44
N THR A 170 12.92 -8.83 -10.54
CA THR A 170 13.73 -10.02 -10.23
C THR A 170 13.69 -11.01 -11.39
N ASP A 171 14.71 -11.85 -11.50
CA ASP A 171 14.75 -13.00 -12.41
C ASP A 171 14.66 -14.36 -11.68
N ASP A 172 14.60 -14.35 -10.34
CA ASP A 172 14.48 -15.55 -9.51
C ASP A 172 13.08 -16.16 -9.66
N ASN A 173 13.00 -17.41 -10.12
CA ASN A 173 11.72 -18.05 -10.41
C ASN A 173 11.00 -18.47 -9.12
N GLY A 174 11.75 -18.89 -8.10
CA GLY A 174 11.20 -19.19 -6.78
C GLY A 174 10.54 -17.97 -6.14
N ALA A 175 11.22 -16.82 -6.18
CA ALA A 175 10.69 -15.57 -5.67
C ALA A 175 9.45 -15.15 -6.47
N LYS A 176 9.49 -15.22 -7.80
CA LYS A 176 8.33 -14.92 -8.66
C LYS A 176 7.12 -15.77 -8.33
N ASP A 177 7.28 -17.07 -8.07
CA ASP A 177 6.18 -17.96 -7.71
C ASP A 177 5.49 -17.49 -6.42
N THR A 178 6.29 -17.17 -5.39
CA THR A 178 5.78 -16.64 -4.12
C THR A 178 5.05 -15.30 -4.30
N LEU A 179 5.65 -14.35 -5.04
CA LEU A 179 5.05 -13.03 -5.27
C LEU A 179 3.79 -13.11 -6.15
N ASN A 180 3.73 -14.05 -7.10
CA ASN A 180 2.52 -14.29 -7.90
C ASN A 180 1.38 -14.81 -7.04
N PHE A 181 1.66 -15.71 -6.08
CA PHE A 181 0.66 -16.14 -5.11
C PHE A 181 0.11 -14.93 -4.33
N LEU A 182 0.99 -14.14 -3.72
CA LEU A 182 0.62 -12.97 -2.91
C LEU A 182 -0.20 -11.97 -3.73
N MET A 183 0.31 -11.54 -4.90
CA MET A 183 -0.41 -10.65 -5.82
C MET A 183 -1.80 -11.19 -6.22
N THR A 184 -1.95 -12.51 -6.33
CA THR A 184 -3.24 -13.13 -6.67
C THR A 184 -4.20 -13.10 -5.49
N ARG A 185 -3.71 -13.19 -4.26
CA ARG A 185 -4.53 -13.03 -3.05
C ARG A 185 -5.05 -11.61 -2.90
N GLU A 186 -4.24 -10.61 -3.23
CA GLU A 186 -4.65 -9.20 -3.27
C GLU A 186 -5.89 -8.98 -4.18
N ILE A 187 -5.91 -9.65 -5.34
CA ILE A 187 -7.07 -9.60 -6.25
C ILE A 187 -8.32 -10.17 -5.55
N ALA A 188 -8.17 -11.28 -4.84
CA ALA A 188 -9.31 -11.91 -4.16
C ALA A 188 -9.82 -11.05 -3.00
N HIS A 189 -8.93 -10.50 -2.19
CA HIS A 189 -9.28 -9.60 -1.09
C HIS A 189 -9.96 -8.33 -1.60
N GLN A 190 -9.43 -7.71 -2.66
CA GLN A 190 -10.09 -6.59 -3.34
C GLN A 190 -11.53 -6.93 -3.73
N LYS A 191 -11.77 -8.12 -4.30
CA LYS A 191 -13.13 -8.58 -4.67
C LYS A 191 -14.02 -8.87 -3.46
N MET A 192 -13.46 -9.36 -2.35
CA MET A 192 -14.21 -9.55 -1.11
C MET A 192 -14.66 -8.21 -0.53
N PHE A 193 -13.77 -7.21 -0.49
CA PHE A 193 -14.11 -5.87 0.00
C PHE A 193 -15.11 -5.15 -0.91
N GLU A 194 -14.96 -5.25 -2.25
CA GLU A 194 -15.96 -4.76 -3.20
C GLU A 194 -17.34 -5.36 -2.94
N ALA A 195 -17.41 -6.68 -2.71
CA ALA A 195 -18.67 -7.37 -2.42
C ALA A 195 -19.27 -6.95 -1.07
N ALA A 196 -18.44 -6.77 -0.04
CA ALA A 196 -18.89 -6.31 1.27
C ALA A 196 -19.43 -4.87 1.22
N LEU A 197 -18.80 -3.99 0.45
CA LEU A 197 -19.26 -2.62 0.25
C LEU A 197 -20.59 -2.57 -0.52
N ALA A 198 -20.72 -3.39 -1.57
CA ALA A 198 -21.95 -3.50 -2.36
C ALA A 198 -23.13 -4.07 -1.55
N ALA A 199 -22.87 -4.81 -0.46
CA ALA A 199 -23.91 -5.33 0.42
C ALA A 199 -24.50 -4.29 1.39
N ILE A 200 -23.90 -3.09 1.48
CA ILE A 200 -24.42 -1.98 2.28
C ILE A 200 -25.28 -1.11 1.37
N GLU A 201 -26.55 -0.89 1.71
CA GLU A 201 -27.45 -0.07 0.90
C GLU A 201 -28.23 0.93 1.77
N PRO A 202 -28.06 2.26 1.54
CA PRO A 202 -27.09 2.88 0.63
C PRO A 202 -25.65 2.77 1.17
N ASN A 203 -24.65 2.65 0.29
CA ASN A 203 -23.21 2.64 0.67
C ASN A 203 -22.50 4.00 0.52
N PHE A 204 -23.21 5.08 0.23
CA PHE A 204 -22.60 6.41 0.33
C PHE A 204 -22.38 6.73 1.82
N PRO A 205 -21.21 7.24 2.22
CA PRO A 205 -20.90 7.48 3.63
C PRO A 205 -22.04 8.21 4.35
N PRO A 206 -22.65 7.61 5.39
CA PRO A 206 -23.93 8.03 5.93
C PRO A 206 -23.78 9.18 6.94
N GLY A 207 -22.88 10.13 6.67
CA GLY A 207 -22.81 11.35 7.45
C GLY A 207 -24.21 11.94 7.62
N THR A 208 -24.56 12.36 8.84
CA THR A 208 -25.93 12.77 9.16
C THR A 208 -26.28 14.17 8.66
N LEU A 209 -25.26 14.96 8.30
CA LEU A 209 -25.43 16.31 7.79
C LEU A 209 -25.63 16.29 6.27
N PRO A 210 -26.71 16.87 5.75
CA PRO A 210 -26.86 17.03 4.32
C PRO A 210 -25.82 18.03 3.80
N GLY A 211 -25.23 17.73 2.64
CA GLY A 211 -24.48 18.71 1.88
C GLY A 211 -25.37 19.84 1.37
N ASN A 212 -24.78 20.98 1.03
CA ASN A 212 -25.50 22.03 0.31
C ASN A 212 -25.86 21.53 -1.10
N GLU A 213 -27.14 21.51 -1.45
CA GLU A 213 -27.62 20.99 -2.74
C GLU A 213 -26.94 21.66 -3.94
N LYS A 214 -26.84 22.99 -3.96
CA LYS A 214 -26.21 23.70 -5.08
C LYS A 214 -24.72 23.38 -5.21
N LEU A 215 -24.00 23.32 -4.09
CA LEU A 215 -22.57 23.04 -4.09
C LEU A 215 -22.26 21.56 -4.35
N GLY A 216 -23.15 20.64 -3.92
CA GLY A 216 -22.99 19.20 -4.13
C GLY A 216 -23.09 18.76 -5.59
N HIS A 217 -23.70 19.59 -6.45
CA HIS A 217 -23.79 19.36 -7.90
C HIS A 217 -22.82 20.23 -8.70
N ALA A 218 -22.08 21.16 -8.08
CA ALA A 218 -21.16 22.03 -8.82
C ALA A 218 -19.90 21.25 -9.26
N TYR A 219 -19.56 21.34 -10.54
CA TYR A 219 -18.24 21.00 -11.07
C TYR A 219 -17.48 22.30 -11.29
N ILE A 220 -16.52 22.61 -10.42
CA ILE A 220 -15.78 23.87 -10.47
C ILE A 220 -14.51 23.67 -11.29
N ALA A 221 -14.41 24.34 -12.45
CA ALA A 221 -13.32 24.14 -13.40
C ALA A 221 -12.06 24.98 -13.07
N ASP A 222 -11.58 24.95 -11.83
CA ASP A 222 -10.52 25.85 -11.30
C ASP A 222 -9.11 25.70 -11.89
N SER A 223 -8.86 24.69 -12.72
CA SER A 223 -7.55 24.44 -13.34
C SER A 223 -7.37 25.08 -14.73
N GLY A 224 -8.36 25.83 -15.22
CA GLY A 224 -8.31 26.58 -16.48
C GLY A 224 -7.43 27.85 -16.44
N ASP A 225 -7.22 28.47 -17.61
CA ASP A 225 -6.53 29.77 -17.73
C ASP A 225 -7.51 30.91 -17.44
N PHE A 226 -7.41 31.50 -16.24
CA PHE A 226 -8.29 32.55 -15.75
C PHE A 226 -7.51 33.84 -15.42
N GLY A 227 -7.03 34.56 -16.45
CA GLY A 227 -6.28 35.83 -16.31
C GLY A 227 -6.99 37.06 -16.91
N GLU A 228 -6.47 38.28 -16.63
CA GLU A 228 -6.97 39.57 -17.13
C GLU A 228 -6.93 39.72 -18.67
N SER A 229 -6.21 38.86 -19.38
CA SER A 229 -6.09 38.92 -20.83
C SER A 229 -7.19 38.14 -21.54
N GLY A 230 -8.45 38.58 -21.36
CA GLY A 230 -9.51 38.63 -22.38
C GLY A 230 -9.75 37.46 -23.35
N LYS A 231 -9.22 36.28 -23.12
CA LYS A 231 -9.63 35.04 -23.77
C LYS A 231 -10.48 34.35 -22.74
N ASN A 232 -11.79 34.34 -22.96
CA ASN A 232 -12.77 33.60 -22.19
C ASN A 232 -12.13 32.28 -21.75
N GLY A 233 -11.77 32.20 -20.47
CA GLY A 233 -11.13 31.05 -19.87
C GLY A 233 -12.10 29.90 -19.95
N ALA A 234 -12.14 29.21 -21.09
CA ALA A 234 -12.86 27.97 -21.21
C ALA A 234 -12.08 27.01 -20.33
N GLY A 235 -12.55 26.81 -19.09
CA GLY A 235 -12.09 25.71 -18.26
C GLY A 235 -12.14 24.44 -19.10
N ASN A 236 -11.10 23.61 -19.04
CA ASN A 236 -11.10 22.35 -19.77
C ASN A 236 -12.30 21.52 -19.30
N ALA A 237 -13.34 21.43 -20.13
CA ALA A 237 -14.56 20.71 -19.81
C ALA A 237 -14.40 19.19 -19.93
N GLU A 238 -13.23 18.67 -20.31
CA GLU A 238 -13.01 17.22 -20.43
C GLU A 238 -13.29 16.48 -19.12
N GLY A 239 -12.86 17.01 -17.98
CA GLY A 239 -13.13 16.41 -16.68
C GLY A 239 -14.61 16.47 -16.29
N PHE A 240 -15.29 17.56 -16.62
CA PHE A 240 -16.74 17.69 -16.46
C PHE A 240 -17.49 16.67 -17.34
N ASN A 241 -17.13 16.61 -18.62
CA ASN A 241 -17.73 15.71 -19.60
C ASN A 241 -17.56 14.25 -19.18
N LEU A 242 -16.39 13.88 -18.63
CA LEU A 242 -16.15 12.56 -18.08
C LEU A 242 -17.08 12.26 -16.89
N ALA A 243 -17.15 13.16 -15.91
CA ALA A 243 -17.97 12.97 -14.71
C ALA A 243 -19.46 12.88 -15.05
N GLU A 244 -19.94 13.76 -15.93
CA GLU A 244 -21.34 13.83 -16.34
C GLU A 244 -21.75 12.63 -17.21
N ALA A 245 -20.86 12.13 -18.06
CA ALA A 245 -21.14 10.95 -18.89
C ALA A 245 -21.23 9.64 -18.08
N ASN A 246 -20.63 9.60 -16.88
CA ASN A 246 -20.47 8.36 -16.11
C ASN A 246 -21.15 8.39 -14.73
N SER A 247 -21.95 9.42 -14.43
CA SER A 247 -22.60 9.57 -13.13
C SER A 247 -24.11 9.81 -13.26
N SER A 248 -24.89 9.18 -12.38
CA SER A 248 -26.31 9.51 -12.20
C SER A 248 -26.53 10.75 -11.33
N TRP A 249 -25.49 11.24 -10.64
CA TRP A 249 -25.54 12.33 -9.66
C TRP A 249 -25.80 13.72 -10.31
N ARG A 250 -25.60 13.87 -11.62
CA ARG A 250 -25.71 15.12 -12.41
C ARG A 250 -24.88 16.29 -11.86
N PHE A 251 -24.00 16.84 -12.69
CA PHE A 251 -23.16 17.97 -12.35
C PHE A 251 -23.55 19.22 -13.16
N ILE A 252 -23.27 20.39 -12.59
CA ILE A 252 -23.44 21.70 -13.21
C ILE A 252 -22.04 22.32 -13.33
N LEU A 253 -21.58 22.52 -14.55
CA LEU A 253 -20.28 23.15 -14.82
C LEU A 253 -20.29 24.62 -14.39
N ASP A 254 -19.34 24.99 -13.54
CA ASP A 254 -18.92 26.35 -13.29
C ASP A 254 -17.59 26.59 -14.03
N ASP A 255 -17.67 27.32 -15.15
CA ASP A 255 -16.54 27.71 -15.99
C ASP A 255 -16.02 29.12 -15.69
N LYS A 256 -16.55 29.79 -14.66
CA LYS A 256 -16.18 31.16 -14.27
C LYS A 256 -15.97 31.27 -12.77
N PRO A 257 -15.09 30.44 -12.18
CA PRO A 257 -14.90 30.42 -10.74
C PRO A 257 -14.42 31.76 -10.17
N THR A 258 -13.68 32.55 -10.95
CA THR A 258 -13.21 33.89 -10.53
C THR A 258 -14.34 34.90 -10.32
N GLN A 259 -15.52 34.71 -10.92
CA GLN A 259 -16.71 35.55 -10.67
C GLN A 259 -17.37 35.24 -9.33
N HIS A 260 -17.03 34.08 -8.75
CA HIS A 260 -17.52 33.61 -7.46
C HIS A 260 -16.43 33.67 -6.38
N ALA A 261 -15.24 34.20 -6.70
CA ALA A 261 -14.16 34.37 -5.75
C ALA A 261 -14.61 35.29 -4.60
N SER A 262 -14.54 34.78 -3.37
CA SER A 262 -14.83 35.59 -2.20
C SER A 262 -13.73 36.62 -2.00
N GLU A 263 -14.12 37.86 -1.71
CA GLU A 263 -13.20 38.81 -1.10
C GLU A 263 -12.84 38.27 0.30
N GLN A 264 -11.56 38.02 0.55
CA GLN A 264 -11.11 37.74 1.91
C GLN A 264 -11.29 39.02 2.72
N GLU A 265 -12.29 39.05 3.60
CA GLU A 265 -12.39 40.12 4.61
C GLU A 265 -11.17 39.98 5.53
N VAL A 266 -10.17 40.86 5.33
CA VAL A 266 -9.03 40.98 6.23
C VAL A 266 -9.54 41.71 7.47
N LEU A 267 -9.67 40.99 8.59
CA LEU A 267 -9.95 41.56 9.92
C LEU A 267 -8.79 42.42 10.43
#